data_AF-A0A257RT14-F1
#
_entry.id   AF-A0A257RT14-F1
#
_cell.length_a   1.000
_cell.length_b   1.000
_cell.length_c   1.000
_cell.angle_alpha   90.00
_cell.angle_beta   90.00
_cell.angle_gamma   90.00
#
_symmetry.space_group_name_H-M   'P 1'
#
loop_
_entity.id
_entity.type
_entity.pdbx_description
1 polymer ?
#
loop_
_entity_poly.entity_id
_entity_poly.type
_entity_poly.pdbx_seq_one_letter_code
_entity_poly.pdbx_strand_id
1 'polypeptide(L)' 'MESRLDALAQATGRAKSFYVREAIMEHLDDLEDLYLAEQRLIDLRAGKTKTVPLEDVMKRYGLED' A
#
# COMPACT_ATOMS: atom_id res chain seq x y z
N MET A 1 19.15 -14.28 -2.64
CA MET A 1 18.13 -13.73 -3.56
C MET A 1 18.05 -14.59 -4.82
N GLU A 2 19.17 -14.80 -5.51
CA GLU A 2 19.24 -15.61 -6.73
C GLU A 2 18.60 -17.00 -6.60
N SER A 3 19.00 -17.79 -5.60
CA SER A 3 18.45 -19.13 -5.36
C SER A 3 16.93 -19.16 -5.10
N ARG A 4 16.37 -18.09 -4.52
CA ARG A 4 14.92 -17.95 -4.29
C ARG A 4 14.19 -17.64 -5.60
N LEU A 5 14.76 -16.76 -6.42
CA LEU A 5 14.21 -16.43 -7.73
C LEU A 5 14.29 -17.64 -8.68
N ASP A 6 15.36 -18.43 -8.61
CA ASP A 6 15.49 -19.69 -9.33
C ASP A 6 14.39 -20.69 -8.97
N ALA A 7 14.18 -20.93 -7.68
CA ALA A 7 13.13 -21.82 -7.21
C ALA A 7 11.74 -21.35 -7.65
N LEU A 8 11.45 -20.05 -7.55
CA LEU A 8 10.18 -19.47 -7.98
C LEU A 8 9.99 -19.52 -9.50
N ALA A 9 11.05 -19.34 -10.27
CA ALA A 9 11.02 -19.45 -11.73
C ALA A 9 10.75 -20.90 -12.16
N GLN A 10 11.44 -21.86 -11.56
CA GLN A 10 11.26 -23.29 -11.85
C GLN A 10 9.86 -23.77 -11.45
N ALA A 11 9.37 -23.36 -10.28
CA ALA A 11 8.08 -23.82 -9.76
C ALA A 11 6.88 -23.30 -10.56
N THR A 12 6.98 -22.14 -11.22
CA THR A 12 5.84 -21.51 -11.91
C THR A 12 6.01 -21.37 -13.42
N GLY A 13 7.18 -21.66 -13.96
CA GLY A 13 7.51 -21.47 -15.38
C GLY A 13 7.69 -20.00 -15.80
N ARG A 14 7.76 -19.06 -14.85
CA ARG A 14 7.99 -17.64 -15.14
C ARG A 14 9.47 -17.28 -15.08
N ALA A 15 9.88 -16.25 -15.82
CA ALA A 15 11.25 -15.74 -15.74
C ALA A 15 11.53 -15.05 -14.39
N LYS A 16 12.77 -15.12 -13.88
CA LYS A 16 13.17 -14.43 -12.64
C LYS A 16 12.86 -12.92 -12.68
N SER A 17 13.01 -12.30 -13.85
CA SER A 17 12.72 -10.87 -14.08
C SER A 17 11.27 -10.49 -13.83
N PHE A 18 10.33 -11.43 -13.95
CA PHE A 18 8.93 -11.21 -13.57
C PHE A 18 8.84 -10.88 -12.08
N TYR A 19 9.37 -11.75 -11.22
CA TYR A 19 9.29 -11.55 -9.77
C TYR A 19 10.07 -10.35 -9.26
N VAL A 20 11.21 -10.04 -9.90
CA VAL A 20 11.95 -8.82 -9.58
C VAL A 20 11.11 -7.58 -9.89
N ARG A 21 10.41 -7.57 -11.03
CA ARG A 21 9.50 -6.47 -11.37
C ARG A 21 8.34 -6.39 -10.39
N GLU A 22 7.67 -7.50 -10.10
CA GLU A 22 6.55 -7.52 -9.15
C GLU A 22 6.97 -7.00 -7.77
N ALA A 23 8.11 -7.45 -7.25
CA ALA A 23 8.61 -6.98 -5.96
C ALA A 23 8.97 -5.49 -5.94
N ILE A 24 9.44 -4.93 -7.07
CA ILE A 24 9.68 -3.49 -7.19
C ILE A 24 8.36 -2.73 -7.24
N MET A 25 7.38 -3.23 -7.99
CA MET A 25 6.05 -2.61 -8.08
C MET A 25 5.36 -2.60 -6.71
N GLU A 26 5.33 -3.73 -6.02
CA GLU A 26 4.76 -3.83 -4.66
C GLU A 26 5.45 -2.87 -3.69
N HIS A 27 6.78 -2.75 -3.77
CA HIS A 27 7.50 -1.79 -2.93
C HIS A 27 7.21 -0.32 -3.30
N LEU A 28 7.01 -0.01 -4.58
CA LEU A 28 6.62 1.33 -5.00
C LEU A 28 5.22 1.67 -4.49
N ASP A 29 4.27 0.74 -4.57
CA ASP A 29 2.91 0.91 -4.05
C ASP A 29 2.95 1.21 -2.54
N ASP A 30 3.75 0.46 -1.76
CA ASP A 30 3.96 0.71 -0.33
C ASP A 30 4.52 2.11 -0.04
N LEU A 31 5.48 2.58 -0.87
CA LEU A 31 6.08 3.90 -0.73
C LEU A 31 5.09 5.01 -1.07
N GLU A 32 4.26 4.82 -2.09
CA GLU A 32 3.21 5.76 -2.48
C GLU A 32 2.16 5.90 -1.37
N ASP A 33 1.72 4.78 -0.78
CA ASP A 33 0.78 4.77 0.35
C ASP A 33 1.38 5.48 1.58
N LEU A 34 2.66 5.24 1.87
CA LEU A 34 3.37 5.92 2.95
C LEU A 34 3.41 7.43 2.72
N TYR A 35 3.82 7.88 1.54
CA TYR A 35 3.89 9.30 1.22
C TYR A 35 2.52 9.97 1.24
N LEU A 36 1.47 9.27 0.78
CA LEU A 36 0.11 9.77 0.87
C LEU A 36 -0.31 9.96 2.34
N ALA A 37 -0.03 8.98 3.21
CA ALA A 37 -0.33 9.08 4.64
C ALA A 37 0.44 10.20 5.33
N GLU A 38 1.74 10.36 5.04
CA GLU A 38 2.57 11.44 5.56
C GLU A 38 2.05 12.81 5.13
N GLN A 39 1.71 12.97 3.85
CA GLN A 39 1.14 14.21 3.32
C GLN A 39 -0.19 14.56 4.01
N ARG A 40 -1.06 13.57 4.24
CA ARG A 40 -2.31 13.76 5.01
C ARG A 40 -2.04 14.25 6.43
N LEU A 41 -1.04 13.69 7.10
CA LEU A 41 -0.65 14.11 8.45
C LEU A 41 -0.08 15.54 8.45
N ILE A 42 0.73 15.90 7.46
CA ILE A 42 1.27 17.26 7.29
C ILE A 42 0.12 18.25 7.12
N ASP A 43 -0.83 17.97 6.22
CA ASP A 43 -1.95 18.88 5.97
C ASP A 43 -2.90 18.99 7.18
N LEU A 44 -3.08 17.90 7.94
CA LEU A 44 -3.81 17.94 9.21
C LEU A 44 -3.11 18.85 10.24
N ARG A 45 -1.80 18.70 10.42
CA ARG A 45 -1.00 19.52 11.34
C ARG A 45 -0.95 20.99 10.91
N ALA A 46 -0.96 21.25 9.61
CA ALA A 46 -1.04 22.59 9.04
C ALA A 46 -2.46 23.19 9.09
N GLY A 47 -3.45 22.46 9.59
CA GLY A 47 -4.85 22.92 9.69
C GLY A 47 -5.59 23.01 8.36
N LYS A 48 -5.04 22.43 7.28
CA LYS A 48 -5.66 22.41 5.95
C LYS A 48 -6.75 21.34 5.82
N THR A 49 -6.70 20.30 6.65
CA THR A 49 -7.70 19.24 6.73
C THR A 49 -8.15 19.02 8.17
N LYS A 50 -9.28 18.31 8.35
CA LYS A 50 -9.84 17.98 9.67
C LYS A 50 -10.07 16.48 9.78
N THR A 51 -10.02 15.97 11.00
CA THR A 51 -10.47 14.62 11.31
C THR A 51 -11.99 14.54 11.30
N VAL A 52 -12.51 13.32 11.07
CA VAL A 52 -13.94 13.00 11.20
C VAL A 52 -14.04 11.91 12.27
N PRO A 53 -14.98 12.01 13.22
CA PRO A 53 -15.27 10.94 14.17
C PRO A 53 -15.57 9.62 13.44
N LEU A 54 -15.08 8.49 13.97
CA LEU A 54 -15.31 7.19 13.36
C LEU A 54 -16.80 6.85 13.28
N GLU A 55 -17.58 7.21 14.30
CA GLU A 55 -19.05 7.03 14.33
C GLU A 55 -19.75 7.68 13.12
N ASP A 56 -19.35 8.90 12.76
CA ASP A 56 -19.93 9.63 11.62
C ASP A 56 -19.60 8.96 10.29
N VAL A 57 -18.41 8.35 10.19
CA VAL A 57 -17.99 7.59 9.00
C VAL A 57 -18.79 6.30 8.90
N MET A 58 -18.90 5.55 9.99
CA MET A 58 -19.64 4.28 10.03
C MET A 58 -21.11 4.50 9.66
N LYS A 59 -21.73 5.53 10.25
CA LYS A 59 -23.10 5.96 9.92
C LYS A 59 -23.27 6.34 8.46
N ARG A 60 -22.34 7.11 7.90
CA ARG A 60 -22.39 7.55 6.49
C ARG A 60 -22.42 6.37 5.51
N TYR A 61 -21.74 5.28 5.84
CA TYR A 61 -21.64 4.10 4.97
C TYR A 61 -22.57 2.95 5.38
N GLY A 62 -23.44 3.14 6.38
CA GLY A 62 -24.36 2.10 6.86
C GLY A 62 -23.62 0.89 7.46
N LEU A 63 -22.46 1.14 8.07
CA LEU A 63 -21.64 0.14 8.76
C LEU A 63 -21.84 0.16 10.28
N GLU A 64 -22.81 0.95 10.76
CA GLU A 64 -23.27 0.93 12.14
C GLU A 64 -24.03 -0.38 12.41
N ASP A 65 -23.53 -1.18 13.37
CA ASP A 65 -24.17 -2.43 13.83
C ASP A 65 -25.54 -2.17 14.50
#